data_AF-A0A7Y5V5B0-F1
#
_entry.id   AF-A0A7Y5V5B0-F1
#
_cell.length_a   1.000
_cell.length_b   1.000
_cell.length_c   1.000
_cell.angle_alpha   90.00
_cell.angle_beta   90.00
_cell.angle_gamma   90.00
#
_symmetry.space_group_name_H-M   'P 1'
#
loop_
_entity.id
_entity.type
_entity.pdbx_description
1 polymer ?
#
loop_
_entity_poly.entity_id
_entity_poly.type
_entity_poly.pdbx_seq_one_letter_code
_entity_poly.pdbx_strand_id
1 'polypeptide(L)'
;MRIDVAFHGSAAGQGELHDRVVLVIDVLRASTSIAAALANGARAVIPVAGVDEAITRARSLDRSEVLTAGERRMRGASRSAPRRGVSESASMRRISFCSSRTLPGQR
;
A
#
# COMPACT_ATOMS: atom_id res chain seq x y z
N MET A 1 -26.64 -12.30 -5.61
CA MET A 1 -25.28 -11.85 -5.25
C MET A 1 -24.78 -12.75 -4.14
N ARG A 2 -23.63 -13.42 -4.32
CA ARG A 2 -22.99 -14.27 -3.30
C ARG A 2 -21.86 -13.49 -2.64
N ILE A 3 -21.80 -13.52 -1.31
CA ILE A 3 -20.75 -12.88 -0.52
C ILE A 3 -20.11 -13.96 0.34
N ASP A 4 -18.79 -14.12 0.22
CA ASP A 4 -17.99 -15.00 1.06
C ASP A 4 -16.97 -14.12 1.81
N VAL A 5 -16.56 -14.53 3.02
CA VAL A 5 -15.62 -13.78 3.86
C VAL A 5 -14.44 -14.68 4.24
N ALA A 6 -13.24 -14.18 4.01
CA ALA A 6 -11.98 -14.81 4.39
C ALA A 6 -11.27 -13.93 5.43
N PHE A 7 -10.88 -14.52 6.57
CA PHE A 7 -10.25 -13.76 7.67
C PHE A 7 -8.74 -13.57 7.52
N HIS A 8 -8.10 -14.28 6.59
CA HIS A 8 -6.68 -14.11 6.29
C HIS A 8 -6.45 -14.27 4.79
N GLY A 9 -5.43 -13.60 4.25
CA GLY A 9 -5.15 -13.58 2.81
C GLY A 9 -4.82 -14.95 2.21
N SER A 10 -4.39 -15.90 3.03
CA SER A 10 -4.15 -17.29 2.63
C SER A 10 -5.36 -18.22 2.78
N ALA A 11 -6.52 -17.70 3.21
CA ALA A 11 -7.72 -18.53 3.41
C ALA A 11 -8.42 -18.86 2.10
N ALA A 12 -8.23 -18.03 1.07
CA ALA A 12 -8.82 -18.22 -0.24
C ALA A 12 -7.77 -18.75 -1.21
N GLY A 13 -8.06 -19.90 -1.83
CA GLY A 13 -7.25 -20.44 -2.91
C GLY A 13 -7.33 -19.58 -4.17
N GLN A 14 -6.30 -19.59 -5.02
CA GLN A 14 -6.32 -18.82 -6.28
C GLN A 14 -7.53 -19.16 -7.15
N GLY A 15 -7.93 -20.43 -7.22
CA GLY A 15 -9.12 -20.89 -7.95
C GLY A 15 -10.44 -20.39 -7.37
N GLU A 16 -10.50 -20.08 -6.08
CA GLU A 16 -11.70 -19.54 -5.43
C GLU A 16 -11.90 -18.05 -5.73
N LEU A 17 -10.82 -17.33 -6.02
CA LEU A 17 -10.84 -15.89 -6.31
C LEU A 17 -11.05 -15.58 -7.80
N HIS A 18 -10.91 -16.58 -8.67
CA HIS A 18 -11.10 -16.40 -10.12
C HIS A 18 -12.52 -15.93 -10.44
N ASP A 19 -12.66 -14.97 -11.36
CA ASP A 19 -13.93 -14.33 -11.74
C ASP A 19 -14.75 -13.73 -10.58
N ARG A 20 -14.09 -13.34 -9.48
CA ARG A 20 -14.74 -12.66 -8.35
C ARG A 20 -14.25 -11.24 -8.17
N VAL A 21 -15.15 -10.38 -7.70
CA VAL A 21 -14.77 -9.09 -7.13
C VAL A 21 -14.25 -9.32 -5.72
N VAL A 22 -13.01 -8.91 -5.46
CA VAL A 22 -12.34 -9.09 -4.17
C VAL A 22 -12.15 -7.75 -3.47
N LEU A 23 -12.65 -7.65 -2.24
CA LEU A 23 -12.41 -6.50 -1.37
C LEU A 23 -11.39 -6.89 -0.28
N VAL A 24 -10.19 -6.31 -0.36
CA VAL A 24 -9.15 -6.52 0.66
C VAL A 24 -9.35 -5.54 1.82
N ILE A 25 -9.55 -6.07 3.02
CA ILE A 25 -9.79 -5.28 4.23
C ILE A 25 -8.62 -5.47 5.20
N ASP A 26 -7.85 -4.40 5.40
CA ASP A 26 -6.82 -4.30 6.44
C ASP A 26 -6.94 -2.90 7.06
N VAL A 27 -7.88 -2.78 7.99
CA VAL A 27 -8.26 -1.49 8.60
C VAL A 27 -7.07 -0.85 9.32
N LEU A 28 -6.18 -1.66 9.91
CA LEU A 28 -5.06 -1.21 10.75
C LEU A 28 -3.73 -1.72 10.17
N ARG A 29 -3.11 -1.00 9.23
CA ARG A 29 -3.46 0.33 8.68
C ARG A 29 -3.36 0.36 7.16
N ALA A 30 -3.32 -0.78 6.48
CA ALA A 30 -2.97 -0.78 5.07
C ALA A 30 -4.09 -0.19 4.19
N SER A 31 -5.31 -0.72 4.24
CA SER A 31 -6.38 -0.25 3.36
C SER A 31 -6.83 1.18 3.73
N THR A 32 -6.79 1.54 5.01
CA THR A 32 -7.06 2.92 5.46
C THR A 32 -5.99 3.91 4.97
N SER A 33 -4.72 3.54 4.99
CA SER A 33 -3.64 4.40 4.46
C SER A 33 -3.71 4.53 2.94
N ILE A 34 -4.05 3.45 2.22
CA ILE A 34 -4.25 3.48 0.76
C ILE A 34 -5.40 4.43 0.42
N ALA A 35 -6.56 4.25 1.06
CA ALA A 35 -7.73 5.10 0.85
C ALA A 35 -7.42 6.57 1.14
N ALA A 36 -6.73 6.85 2.26
CA ALA A 36 -6.30 8.21 2.61
C ALA A 36 -5.33 8.80 1.58
N ALA A 37 -4.35 8.04 1.09
CA ALA A 37 -3.40 8.53 0.08
C ALA A 37 -4.11 8.92 -1.22
N LEU A 38 -5.01 8.06 -1.71
CA LEU A 38 -5.80 8.32 -2.92
C LEU A 38 -6.73 9.51 -2.75
N ALA A 39 -7.46 9.59 -1.62
CA ALA A 39 -8.32 10.73 -1.30
C ALA A 39 -7.56 12.07 -1.22
N ASN A 40 -6.27 12.03 -0.86
CA ASN A 40 -5.37 13.20 -0.82
C ASN A 40 -4.62 13.45 -2.14
N GLY A 41 -5.04 12.85 -3.26
CA GLY A 41 -4.51 13.16 -4.59
C GLY A 41 -3.33 12.29 -5.05
N ALA A 42 -3.02 11.19 -4.36
CA ALA A 42 -2.13 10.18 -4.93
C ALA A 42 -2.74 9.63 -6.22
N ARG A 43 -1.92 9.53 -7.27
CA ARG A 43 -2.34 9.00 -8.58
C ARG A 43 -2.55 7.49 -8.53
N ALA A 44 -1.69 6.83 -7.77
CA ALA A 44 -1.68 5.40 -7.59
C ALA A 44 -0.99 5.06 -6.27
N VAL A 45 -1.38 3.91 -5.71
CA VAL A 45 -0.64 3.26 -4.62
C VAL A 45 -0.21 1.89 -5.13
N ILE A 46 1.08 1.59 -5.01
CA ILE A 46 1.67 0.33 -5.46
C ILE A 46 2.08 -0.47 -4.22
N PRO A 47 1.39 -1.56 -3.89
CA PRO A 47 1.82 -2.47 -2.84
C PRO A 47 3.15 -3.14 -3.21
N VAL A 48 4.06 -3.26 -2.24
CA VAL A 48 5.35 -3.96 -2.39
C VAL A 48 5.58 -4.93 -1.24
N ALA A 49 6.34 -5.99 -1.50
CA ALA A 49 6.64 -7.03 -0.52
C ALA A 49 7.61 -6.57 0.57
N GLY A 50 8.43 -5.55 0.30
CA GLY A 50 9.41 -5.07 1.26
C GLY A 50 10.07 -3.76 0.90
N VAL A 51 10.90 -3.29 1.83
CA VAL A 51 11.62 -2.01 1.73
C VAL A 51 12.57 -1.99 0.53
N ASP A 52 13.29 -3.08 0.29
CA ASP A 52 14.27 -3.16 -0.81
C ASP A 52 13.59 -3.05 -2.18
N GLU A 53 12.42 -3.66 -2.33
CA GLU A 53 11.60 -3.54 -3.54
C GLU A 53 11.06 -2.12 -3.72
N ALA A 54 10.56 -1.49 -2.65
CA ALA A 54 10.16 -0.08 -2.67
C ALA A 54 11.30 0.84 -3.12
N ILE A 55 12.50 0.65 -2.57
CA ILE A 55 13.67 1.46 -2.94
C ILE A 55 14.03 1.23 -4.39
N THR A 56 14.03 -0.02 -4.85
CA THR A 56 14.39 -0.38 -6.23
C THR A 56 13.41 0.23 -7.22
N ARG A 57 12.10 0.12 -6.97
CA ARG A 57 11.08 0.73 -7.83
C ARG A 57 11.06 2.26 -7.77
N ALA A 58 11.32 2.85 -6.60
CA ALA A 58 11.43 4.31 -6.50
C ALA A 58 12.63 4.86 -7.29
N ARG A 59 13.71 4.09 -7.43
CA ARG A 59 14.87 4.48 -8.24
C ARG A 59 14.61 4.50 -9.74
N SER A 60 13.65 3.72 -10.23
CA SER A 60 13.25 3.71 -11.64
C SER A 60 12.22 4.79 -12.00
N LEU A 61 11.81 5.62 -11.04
CA LEU A 61 10.82 6.68 -11.21
C LEU A 61 11.43 8.04 -10.90
N ASP A 62 10.80 9.10 -11.42
CA ASP A 62 11.17 10.46 -11.07
C ASP A 62 10.92 10.71 -9.58
N ARG A 63 11.94 11.22 -8.88
CA ARG A 63 11.87 11.50 -7.44
C ARG A 63 10.81 12.54 -7.06
N SER A 64 10.43 13.41 -8.00
CA SER A 64 9.36 14.39 -7.82
C SER A 64 7.96 13.77 -7.90
N GLU A 65 7.83 12.57 -8.48
CA GLU A 65 6.55 11.88 -8.69
C GLU A 65 6.33 10.71 -7.74
N VAL A 66 7.32 10.30 -6.96
CA VAL A 66 7.25 9.10 -6.12
C VAL A 66 7.47 9.39 -4.64
N LEU A 67 6.65 8.79 -3.78
CA LEU A 67 6.87 8.72 -2.36
C LEU A 67 6.96 7.27 -1.90
N THR A 68 7.92 6.99 -1.03
CA THR A 68 8.02 5.71 -0.35
C THR A 68 7.40 5.81 1.04
N ALA A 69 6.41 4.94 1.32
CA ALA A 69 5.76 4.83 2.61
C ALA A 69 5.65 3.35 3.01
N GLY A 70 5.53 3.09 4.30
CA GLY A 70 5.37 1.74 4.82
C GLY A 70 5.66 1.67 6.30
N GLU A 71 5.39 0.50 6.87
CA GLU A 71 5.74 0.18 8.24
C GLU A 71 6.49 -1.15 8.34
N ARG A 72 7.28 -1.31 9.39
CA ARG A 72 7.78 -2.61 9.83
C ARG A 72 7.63 -2.70 11.34
N ARG A 73 6.87 -3.69 11.84
CA ARG A 73 6.57 -3.86 13.27
C ARG A 73 6.01 -2.57 13.92
N MET A 74 5.02 -1.95 13.28
CA MET A 74 4.42 -0.66 13.70
C MET A 74 5.41 0.53 13.77
N ARG A 75 6.60 0.39 13.17
CA ARG A 75 7.57 1.49 13.02
C ARG A 75 7.53 2.02 11.60
N GLY A 76 7.32 3.31 11.45
CA GLY A 76 7.28 3.96 10.14
C GLY A 76 8.62 3.84 9.42
N ALA A 77 8.57 3.40 8.17
CA ALA A 77 9.67 3.46 7.22
C ALA A 77 9.26 4.44 6.11
N SER A 78 9.35 5.74 6.39
CA SER A 78 9.31 6.76 5.34
C SER A 78 10.73 7.19 5.05
N ARG A 79 11.19 6.98 3.82
CA ARG A 79 12.53 7.41 3.39
C ARG A 79 12.46 8.25 2.13
N SER A 80 11.57 9.24 2.10
CA SER A 80 11.61 10.38 1.16
C SER A 80 10.49 11.40 1.42
N ALA A 81 10.60 12.20 2.48
CA ALA A 81 10.05 13.57 2.61
C ALA A 81 10.34 14.11 4.02
N PRO A 82 10.58 15.42 4.19
CA PRO A 82 11.00 16.01 5.45
C PRO A 82 9.97 15.76 6.55
N ARG A 83 10.44 15.61 7.79
CA ARG A 83 9.61 15.53 9.00
C ARG A 83 8.56 16.65 8.98
N ARG A 84 7.34 16.36 8.55
CA ARG A 84 6.13 17.14 8.76
C ARG A 84 4.95 16.20 8.60
N GLY A 85 3.99 16.36 9.49
CA GLY A 85 2.75 15.62 9.47
C GLY A 85 2.07 15.73 8.11
N VAL A 86 1.16 14.79 7.87
CA VAL A 86 0.23 14.83 6.75
C VAL A 86 -0.63 16.09 6.92
N SER A 87 -0.22 17.22 6.34
CA SER A 87 -1.09 18.38 6.15
C SER A 87 -0.72 19.14 4.88
N GLU A 88 -1.73 19.21 4.02
CA GLU A 88 -2.07 20.25 3.06
C GLU A 88 -1.12 20.55 1.89
N SER A 89 -1.74 20.63 0.72
CA SER A 89 -1.20 20.99 -0.59
C SER A 89 -0.47 19.87 -1.33
N ALA A 90 -1.24 19.01 -2.00
CA ALA A 90 -0.73 18.03 -2.96
C ALA A 90 -1.48 18.08 -4.29
N SER A 91 -1.45 19.21 -4.99
CA SER A 91 -1.79 19.24 -6.42
C SER A 91 -0.63 18.70 -7.30
N MET A 92 -0.01 17.60 -6.87
CA MET A 92 1.05 16.92 -7.63
C MET A 92 0.86 15.41 -7.50
N ARG A 93 0.66 14.77 -8.65
CA ARG A 93 0.17 13.40 -8.83
C ARG A 93 1.22 12.37 -8.37
N ARG A 94 1.31 12.06 -7.08
CA ARG A 94 2.34 11.16 -6.52
C ARG A 94 1.95 9.67 -6.59
N ILE A 95 2.93 8.80 -6.83
CA ILE A 95 2.84 7.34 -6.70
C ILE A 95 3.37 6.97 -5.31
N SER A 96 2.55 6.32 -4.47
CA SER A 96 2.98 5.86 -3.14
C SER A 96 3.26 4.37 -3.13
N PHE A 97 4.37 3.94 -2.52
CA PHE A 97 4.54 2.53 -2.15
C PHE A 97 4.00 2.28 -0.73
N CYS A 98 3.42 1.11 -0.49
CA CYS A 98 3.01 0.67 0.85
C CYS A 98 3.47 -0.78 1.07
N SER A 99 4.18 -1.03 2.17
CA SER A 99 4.50 -2.39 2.63
C SER A 99 3.42 -2.84 3.60
N SER A 100 2.64 -3.84 3.22
CA SER A 100 1.58 -4.43 4.03
C SER A 100 1.95 -5.85 4.47
N ARG A 101 1.36 -6.27 5.59
CA ARG A 101 1.48 -7.63 6.16
C ARG A 101 0.73 -8.71 5.34
N THR A 102 0.03 -8.30 4.29
CA THR A 102 -0.89 -9.12 3.49
C THR A 102 -0.23 -9.92 2.38
N LEU A 103 1.07 -9.76 2.12
CA LEU A 103 1.77 -10.57 1.13
C LEU A 103 2.24 -11.89 1.76
N PRO A 104 1.93 -13.05 1.14
CA PRO A 104 2.38 -14.34 1.65
C PRO A 104 3.92 -14.41 1.64
N GLY A 105 4.52 -14.93 2.72
CA GLY A 105 5.96 -15.20 2.81
C GLY A 105 6.79 -14.32 3.76
N GLN A 106 6.18 -13.45 4.57
CA GLN A 106 6.89 -12.55 5.50
C GLN A 106 6.76 -12.94 6.99
N ARG A 107 6.65 -14.25 7.30
CA ARG A 107 6.70 -14.75 8.69
C ARG A 107 8.13 -15.03 9.10
#